data_AF-A0AAN4ZIZ1-F1
#
_entry.id   AF-A0AAN4ZIZ1-F1
#
_cell.length_a   1.000
_cell.length_b   1.000
_cell.length_c   1.000
_cell.angle_alpha   90.00
_cell.angle_beta   90.00
_cell.angle_gamma   90.00
#
_symmetry.space_group_name_H-M   'P 1'
#
loop_
_entity.id
_entity.type
_entity.pdbx_description
1 polymer ?
#
loop_
_entity_poly.entity_id
_entity_poly.type
_entity_poly.pdbx_seq_one_letter_code
_entity_poly.pdbx_strand_id
1 'polypeptide(L)'
;VPLPLPLHCLNGYNIHIFEDVSEQLQKSRVDPKIVCNSCQMNFSPANVRMCTKEGCSMLNQLICLACALDGDHGGHVVKYDVMLEKIRWKLRDEVNIICSKVEDKKQSVTEKTNQLTKLFDEINKNLSKAQMLMLSSNWRTFLQSRKRRSTRK
;
A
#
# COMPACT_ATOMS: atom_id res chain seq x y z
N VAL A 1 -5.68 22.28 14.10
CA VAL A 1 -6.45 21.76 12.95
C VAL A 1 -5.87 20.41 12.58
N PRO A 2 -6.58 19.28 12.75
CA PRO A 2 -6.07 17.99 12.30
C PRO A 2 -6.15 17.96 10.77
N LEU A 3 -4.99 17.91 10.11
CA LEU A 3 -4.92 17.73 8.66
C LEU A 3 -5.38 16.31 8.29
N PRO A 4 -6.25 16.15 7.27
CA PRO A 4 -6.75 14.85 6.87
C PRO A 4 -5.61 13.97 6.33
N LEU A 5 -5.63 12.69 6.70
CA LEU A 5 -4.75 11.68 6.13
C LEU A 5 -4.99 11.59 4.61
N PRO A 6 -3.96 11.42 3.77
CA PRO A 6 -4.13 11.16 2.35
C PRO A 6 -4.68 9.74 2.15
N LEU A 7 -6.00 9.60 2.17
CA LEU A 7 -6.77 8.36 1.93
C LEU A 7 -6.72 7.87 0.47
N HIS A 8 -5.96 8.54 -0.40
CA HIS A 8 -6.00 8.31 -1.86
C HIS A 8 -5.35 7.00 -2.33
N CYS A 9 -4.70 6.25 -1.44
CA CYS A 9 -3.92 5.05 -1.81
C CYS A 9 -4.68 3.72 -1.67
N LEU A 10 -5.95 3.74 -1.26
CA LEU A 10 -6.76 2.54 -0.99
C LEU A 10 -7.95 2.34 -1.93
N ASN A 11 -8.03 3.07 -3.03
CA ASN A 11 -9.17 3.03 -3.98
C ASN A 11 -9.33 1.72 -4.80
N GLY A 12 -8.81 0.60 -4.31
CA GLY A 12 -9.01 -0.74 -4.89
C GLY A 12 -9.16 -1.88 -3.87
N TYR A 13 -9.03 -1.59 -2.57
CA TYR A 13 -9.23 -2.58 -1.50
C TYR A 13 -10.34 -2.08 -0.58
N ASN A 14 -11.36 -2.91 -0.35
CA ASN A 14 -12.53 -2.66 0.49
C ASN A 14 -12.24 -1.75 1.71
N ILE A 15 -12.65 -0.48 1.62
CA ILE A 15 -12.48 0.56 2.63
C ILE A 15 -13.31 0.29 3.90
N HIS A 16 -14.26 -0.66 3.85
CA HIS A 16 -15.09 -1.04 4.99
C HIS A 16 -14.31 -1.56 6.21
N ILE A 17 -13.06 -2.01 6.04
CA ILE A 17 -12.24 -2.48 7.18
C ILE A 17 -11.71 -1.31 8.02
N PHE A 18 -11.41 -0.16 7.39
CA PHE A 18 -10.80 0.98 8.10
C PHE A 18 -11.83 1.86 8.82
N GLU A 19 -13.03 2.02 8.28
CA GLU A 19 -14.12 2.73 8.98
C GLU A 19 -14.56 1.99 10.24
N ASP A 20 -14.70 0.66 10.16
CA ASP A 20 -15.13 -0.17 11.29
C ASP A 20 -14.09 -0.18 12.42
N VAL A 21 -12.80 -0.28 12.09
CA VAL A 21 -11.71 -0.17 13.09
C VAL A 21 -11.60 1.26 13.65
N SER A 22 -11.77 2.29 12.83
CA SER A 22 -11.72 3.69 13.28
C SER A 22 -12.91 4.04 14.19
N GLU A 23 -14.13 3.59 13.87
CA GLU A 23 -15.31 3.73 14.74
C GLU A 23 -15.16 2.94 16.05
N GLN A 24 -14.66 1.70 15.98
CA GLN A 24 -14.41 0.87 17.17
C GLN A 24 -13.35 1.52 18.08
N LEU A 25 -12.31 2.13 17.50
CA LEU A 25 -11.30 2.89 18.25
C LEU A 25 -11.89 4.15 18.90
N GLN A 26 -12.80 4.86 18.24
CA GLN A 26 -13.47 6.04 18.81
C GLN A 26 -14.44 5.69 19.96
N LYS A 27 -15.13 4.54 19.88
CA LYS A 27 -16.04 4.05 20.93
C LYS A 27 -15.29 3.48 22.15
N SER A 28 -14.03 3.06 21.99
CA SER A 28 -13.19 2.49 23.06
C SER A 28 -12.37 3.51 23.88
N ARG A 29 -12.68 4.82 23.84
CA ARG A 29 -11.94 5.92 24.52
C ARG A 29 -11.96 5.83 26.05
N VAL A 30 -11.40 4.77 26.61
CA VAL A 30 -10.64 4.82 27.83
C VAL A 30 -9.35 5.52 27.46
N ASP A 31 -9.05 6.66 28.09
CA ASP A 31 -7.76 7.32 27.90
C ASP A 31 -6.66 6.27 28.11
N PRO A 32 -5.79 6.02 27.10
CA PRO A 32 -4.82 4.94 27.19
C PRO A 32 -3.89 5.24 28.36
N LYS A 33 -3.97 4.40 29.39
CA LYS A 33 -3.11 4.53 30.57
C LYS A 33 -1.77 3.88 30.28
N ILE A 34 -0.70 4.57 30.67
CA ILE A 34 0.67 4.09 30.52
C ILE A 34 1.25 3.87 31.89
N VAL A 35 1.85 2.70 32.09
CA VAL A 35 2.51 2.34 33.35
C VAL A 35 3.88 3.00 33.41
N CYS A 36 4.17 3.67 34.52
CA CYS A 36 5.51 4.13 34.83
C CYS A 36 6.38 2.96 35.29
N ASN A 37 7.53 2.72 34.67
CA ASN A 37 8.43 1.62 35.04
C ASN A 37 9.06 1.79 36.42
N SER A 38 9.13 3.02 36.94
CA SER A 38 9.72 3.29 38.27
C SER A 38 8.73 3.04 39.40
N CYS A 39 7.54 3.66 39.35
CA CYS A 39 6.55 3.55 40.43
C CYS A 39 5.38 2.59 40.16
N GLN A 40 5.33 1.97 38.97
CA GLN A 40 4.31 1.00 38.55
C GLN A 40 2.87 1.55 38.55
N MET A 41 2.71 2.87 38.65
CA MET A 41 1.41 3.54 38.60
C MET A 41 1.00 3.87 37.17
N ASN A 42 -0.31 3.95 36.94
CA ASN A 42 -0.91 4.30 35.66
C ASN A 42 -1.04 5.81 35.50
N PHE A 43 -0.55 6.34 34.39
CA PHE A 43 -0.61 7.76 34.08
C PHE A 43 -1.22 8.01 32.69
N SER A 44 -1.79 9.21 32.52
CA SER A 44 -2.08 9.74 31.19
C SER A 44 -0.79 9.84 30.37
N PRO A 45 -0.82 9.58 29.04
CA PRO A 45 0.36 9.68 28.19
C PRO A 45 1.06 11.04 28.24
N ALA A 46 0.30 12.11 28.48
CA ALA A 46 0.82 13.47 28.63
C ALA A 46 1.75 13.65 29.85
N ASN A 47 1.64 12.77 30.85
CA ASN A 47 2.43 12.79 32.09
C ASN A 47 3.57 11.78 32.11
N VAL A 48 3.71 11.00 31.04
CA VAL A 48 4.79 10.02 30.88
C VAL A 48 5.88 10.56 29.95
N ARG A 49 7.11 10.19 30.25
CA ARG A 49 8.31 10.53 29.51
C ARG A 49 9.03 9.25 29.16
N MET A 50 9.78 9.25 28.05
CA MET A 50 10.70 8.18 27.72
C MET A 50 12.12 8.65 27.94
N CYS A 51 12.94 7.88 28.64
CA CYS A 51 14.36 8.18 28.77
C CYS A 51 15.09 7.84 27.46
N THR A 52 15.93 8.76 27.02
CA THR A 52 16.62 8.73 25.71
C THR A 52 18.14 8.85 25.84
N LYS A 53 18.68 9.04 27.05
CA LYS A 53 20.13 9.14 27.26
C LYS A 53 20.78 7.77 27.22
N GLU A 54 21.72 7.60 26.29
CA GLU A 54 22.56 6.42 26.19
C GLU A 54 23.35 6.18 27.49
N GLY A 55 23.44 4.93 27.92
CA GLY A 55 24.08 4.54 29.19
C GLY A 55 23.25 4.81 30.45
N CYS A 56 22.03 5.36 30.34
CA CYS A 56 21.11 5.45 31.47
C CYS A 56 20.45 4.08 31.74
N SER A 57 20.30 3.70 33.01
CA SER A 57 19.61 2.47 33.44
C SER A 57 18.16 2.38 32.94
N MET A 58 17.54 3.54 32.69
CA MET A 58 16.15 3.65 32.23
C MET A 58 16.04 3.89 30.72
N LEU A 59 17.11 3.75 29.92
CA LEU A 59 17.07 4.00 28.47
C LEU A 59 15.91 3.23 27.79
N ASN A 60 15.15 3.95 26.96
CA ASN A 60 13.94 3.49 26.27
C ASN A 60 12.80 3.00 27.18
N GLN A 61 12.87 3.30 28.48
CA GLN A 61 11.80 3.01 29.42
C GLN A 61 10.91 4.23 29.65
N LEU A 62 9.65 3.95 29.99
CA LEU A 62 8.63 4.94 30.26
C LEU A 62 8.61 5.26 31.75
N ILE A 63 8.75 6.53 32.10
CA ILE A 63 8.72 7.00 33.49
C ILE A 63 7.79 8.21 33.61
N CYS A 64 7.05 8.31 34.71
CA CYS A 64 6.23 9.50 34.95
C CYS A 64 7.12 10.71 35.26
N LEU A 65 6.57 11.91 35.07
CA LEU A 65 7.31 13.15 35.29
C LEU A 65 7.90 13.25 36.71
N ALA A 66 7.16 12.82 37.74
CA ALA A 66 7.65 12.83 39.12
C ALA A 66 8.89 11.95 39.28
N CYS A 67 8.81 10.66 38.91
CA CYS A 67 9.95 9.75 38.97
C CYS A 67 11.14 10.21 38.12
N ALA A 68 10.90 10.93 37.01
CA ALA A 68 11.97 11.50 36.21
C ALA A 68 12.74 12.61 36.95
N LEU A 69 12.03 13.45 37.70
CA LEU A 69 12.62 14.54 38.48
C LEU A 69 13.28 14.01 39.75
N ASP A 70 12.63 13.09 40.46
CA ASP A 70 13.10 12.51 41.72
C ASP A 70 14.28 11.54 41.50
N GLY A 71 14.35 10.87 40.33
CA GLY A 71 15.33 9.83 40.01
C GLY A 71 16.55 10.28 39.20
N ASP A 72 16.87 11.57 39.16
CA ASP A 72 17.98 12.14 38.35
C ASP A 72 17.89 11.74 36.86
N HIS A 73 16.69 11.82 36.29
CA HIS A 73 16.42 11.55 34.87
C HIS A 73 15.84 12.77 34.14
N GLY A 74 15.71 13.92 34.80
CA GLY A 74 15.05 15.11 34.26
C GLY A 74 15.64 15.57 32.91
N GLY A 75 16.95 15.50 32.75
CA GLY A 75 17.65 15.85 31.50
C GLY A 75 17.71 14.73 30.46
N HIS A 76 17.25 13.52 30.78
CA HIS A 76 17.38 12.35 29.91
C HIS A 76 16.10 12.07 29.12
N VAL A 77 14.99 12.69 29.52
CA VAL A 77 13.68 12.23 29.11
C VAL A 77 12.98 13.17 28.14
N VAL A 78 12.22 12.59 27.21
CA VAL A 78 11.40 13.32 26.24
C VAL A 78 9.93 12.99 26.49
N LYS A 79 9.02 13.94 26.21
CA LYS A 79 7.59 13.67 26.31
C LYS A 79 7.17 12.52 25.39
N TYR A 80 6.43 11.56 25.96
CA TYR A 80 6.04 10.34 25.24
C TYR A 80 5.12 10.63 24.05
N ASP A 81 4.15 11.54 24.22
CA ASP A 81 3.25 12.00 23.15
C ASP A 81 4.02 12.64 21.97
N VAL A 82 5.01 13.48 22.27
CA VAL A 82 5.87 14.11 21.26
C VAL A 82 6.70 13.06 20.52
N MET A 83 7.21 12.05 21.23
CA MET A 83 7.94 10.94 20.62
C MET A 83 7.05 10.13 19.68
N LEU A 84 5.84 9.78 20.13
CA LEU A 84 4.86 9.08 19.31
C LEU A 84 4.50 9.88 18.06
N GLU A 85 4.29 11.19 18.17
CA GLU A 85 3.96 12.00 17.00
C GLU A 85 5.11 12.09 16.00
N LYS A 86 6.37 12.17 16.48
CA LYS A 86 7.55 12.07 15.61
C LYS A 86 7.61 10.72 14.87
N ILE A 87 7.35 9.62 15.57
CA ILE A 87 7.32 8.27 14.95
C ILE A 87 6.19 8.19 13.93
N ARG A 88 4.98 8.65 14.28
CA ARG A 88 3.83 8.69 13.37
C ARG A 88 4.13 9.51 12.13
N TRP A 89 4.79 10.65 12.27
CA TRP A 89 5.14 11.49 11.14
C TRP A 89 6.12 10.79 10.18
N LYS A 90 7.17 10.15 10.71
CA LYS A 90 8.10 9.33 9.91
C LYS A 90 7.39 8.18 9.19
N LEU A 91 6.53 7.46 9.90
CA LEU A 91 5.76 6.36 9.30
C LEU A 91 4.82 6.85 8.20
N ARG A 92 4.19 8.03 8.37
CA ARG A 92 3.36 8.63 7.30
C ARG A 92 4.19 8.94 6.06
N ASP A 93 5.40 9.47 6.23
CA ASP A 93 6.30 9.78 5.12
C ASP A 93 6.75 8.52 4.38
N GLU A 94 7.15 7.47 5.11
CA GLU A 94 7.51 6.17 4.54
C GLU A 94 6.34 5.53 3.77
N VAL A 95 5.14 5.57 4.34
CA VAL A 95 3.93 5.07 3.68
C VAL A 95 3.65 5.87 2.41
N ASN A 96 3.77 7.19 2.43
CA ASN A 96 3.57 8.03 1.24
C ASN A 96 4.54 7.65 0.11
N ILE A 97 5.82 7.42 0.44
CA ILE A 97 6.84 7.00 -0.53
C ILE A 97 6.49 5.64 -1.13
N ILE A 98 6.08 4.67 -0.31
CA ILE A 98 5.68 3.34 -0.79
C ILE A 98 4.46 3.46 -1.70
N CYS A 99 3.46 4.24 -1.30
CA CYS A 99 2.25 4.45 -2.09
C CYS A 99 2.54 5.07 -3.46
N SER A 100 3.42 6.08 -3.53
CA SER A 100 3.84 6.67 -4.81
C SER A 100 4.46 5.61 -5.73
N LYS A 101 5.38 4.78 -5.21
CA LYS A 101 6.03 3.71 -5.98
C LYS A 101 5.03 2.66 -6.47
N VAL A 102 4.03 2.34 -5.66
CA VAL A 102 2.96 1.39 -6.04
C VAL A 102 2.12 1.96 -7.17
N GLU A 103 1.75 3.24 -7.11
CA GLU A 103 0.95 3.87 -8.16
C GLU A 103 1.73 3.98 -9.48
N ASP A 104 3.00 4.37 -9.44
CA ASP A 104 3.88 4.38 -10.62
C ASP A 104 3.96 2.99 -11.27
N LYS A 105 4.11 1.94 -10.44
CA LYS A 105 4.20 0.57 -10.94
C LYS A 105 2.87 0.07 -11.49
N LYS A 106 1.75 0.42 -10.87
CA LYS A 106 0.40 0.12 -11.34
C LYS A 106 0.15 0.77 -12.71
N GLN A 107 0.54 2.03 -12.88
CA GLN A 107 0.43 2.73 -14.16
C GLN A 107 1.26 2.02 -15.25
N SER A 108 2.52 1.69 -14.94
CA SER A 108 3.40 0.96 -15.87
C SER A 108 2.85 -0.42 -16.27
N VAL A 109 2.31 -1.18 -15.31
CA VAL A 109 1.68 -2.49 -15.58
C VAL A 109 0.44 -2.33 -16.46
N THR A 110 -0.37 -1.30 -16.22
CA THR A 110 -1.58 -1.02 -17.01
C THR A 110 -1.21 -0.68 -18.45
N GLU A 111 -0.19 0.17 -18.65
CA GLU A 111 0.32 0.50 -19.98
C GLU A 111 0.84 -0.72 -20.74
N LYS A 112 1.64 -1.57 -20.09
CA LYS A 112 2.13 -2.82 -20.69
C LYS A 112 1.00 -3.79 -21.02
N THR A 113 0.00 -3.90 -20.15
CA THR A 113 -1.19 -4.71 -20.40
C THR A 113 -1.93 -4.21 -21.63
N ASN A 114 -2.12 -2.89 -21.77
CA ASN A 114 -2.77 -2.29 -22.93
C ASN A 114 -1.99 -2.53 -24.23
N GLN A 115 -0.65 -2.46 -24.19
CA GLN A 115 0.19 -2.79 -25.35
C GLN A 115 0.05 -4.26 -25.74
N LEU A 116 0.05 -5.17 -24.77
CA LEU A 116 -0.10 -6.60 -25.01
C LEU A 116 -1.45 -6.94 -25.63
N THR A 117 -2.54 -6.33 -25.16
CA THR A 117 -3.88 -6.50 -25.73
C THR A 117 -3.93 -6.06 -27.19
N LYS A 118 -3.31 -4.93 -27.54
CA LYS A 118 -3.23 -4.46 -28.94
C LYS A 118 -2.49 -5.45 -29.84
N LEU A 119 -1.34 -5.96 -29.37
CA LEU A 119 -0.58 -6.97 -30.12
C LEU A 119 -1.39 -8.25 -30.31
N PHE A 120 -2.12 -8.69 -29.29
CA PHE A 120 -2.99 -9.86 -29.37
C PHE A 120 -4.12 -9.67 -30.40
N ASP A 121 -4.74 -8.50 -30.43
CA ASP A 121 -5.77 -8.16 -31.43
C ASP A 121 -5.22 -8.13 -32.86
N GLU A 122 -4.01 -7.60 -33.05
CA GLU A 122 -3.33 -7.60 -34.36
C GLU A 122 -3.00 -9.01 -34.84
N ILE A 123 -2.49 -9.87 -33.94
CA ILE A 123 -2.21 -11.28 -34.23
C ILE A 123 -3.50 -12.00 -34.64
N ASN A 124 -4.60 -11.80 -33.91
CA ASN A 124 -5.89 -12.41 -34.23
C ASN A 124 -6.44 -11.97 -35.58
N LYS A 125 -6.32 -10.67 -35.92
CA LYS A 125 -6.69 -10.14 -37.24
C LYS A 125 -5.86 -10.78 -38.35
N ASN A 126 -4.54 -10.91 -38.15
CA ASN A 126 -3.64 -11.50 -39.13
C ASN A 126 -3.89 -13.00 -39.31
N LEU A 127 -4.15 -13.74 -38.23
CA LEU A 127 -4.55 -15.15 -38.28
C LEU A 127 -5.85 -15.34 -39.06
N SER A 128 -6.86 -14.51 -38.80
CA SER A 128 -8.14 -14.54 -39.52
C SER A 128 -7.96 -14.28 -41.02
N LYS A 129 -7.12 -13.30 -41.39
CA LYS A 129 -6.78 -13.04 -42.79
C LYS A 129 -6.08 -14.24 -43.44
N ALA A 130 -5.10 -14.84 -42.75
CA ALA A 130 -4.38 -16.00 -43.26
C ALA A 130 -5.32 -17.20 -43.48
N GLN A 131 -6.24 -17.47 -42.56
CA GLN A 131 -7.27 -18.51 -42.70
C GLN A 131 -8.17 -18.27 -43.92
N MET A 132 -8.63 -17.03 -44.12
CA MET A 132 -9.45 -16.68 -45.28
C MET A 132 -8.70 -16.85 -46.61
N LEU A 133 -7.43 -16.45 -46.66
CA LEU A 133 -6.60 -16.62 -47.86
C LEU A 133 -6.40 -18.10 -48.19
N MET A 134 -6.12 -18.95 -47.18
CA MET A 134 -5.99 -20.40 -47.33
C MET A 134 -7.27 -21.04 -47.90
N LEU A 135 -8.44 -20.70 -47.34
CA LEU A 135 -9.73 -21.19 -47.85
C LEU A 135 -9.97 -20.76 -49.30
N SER A 136 -9.67 -19.50 -49.64
CA SER A 136 -9.84 -18.99 -51.01
C SER A 136 -8.90 -19.64 -52.02
N SER A 137 -7.66 -19.97 -51.60
CA SER A 137 -6.66 -20.64 -52.42
C SER A 137 -7.09 -22.09 -52.70
N ASN A 138 -7.54 -22.80 -51.68
CA ASN A 138 -8.07 -24.16 -51.82
C ASN A 138 -9.26 -24.21 -52.78
N TRP A 139 -10.19 -23.26 -52.68
CA TRP A 139 -11.33 -23.15 -53.58
C TRP A 139 -10.91 -22.89 -55.04
N ARG A 140 -9.96 -21.97 -55.27
CA ARG A 140 -9.41 -21.72 -56.61
C ARG A 140 -8.76 -22.97 -57.21
N THR A 141 -7.97 -23.70 -56.43
CA THR A 141 -7.33 -24.95 -56.86
C THR A 141 -8.36 -26.02 -57.23
N PHE A 142 -9.45 -26.15 -56.47
CA PHE A 142 -10.56 -27.05 -56.78
C PHE A 142 -11.24 -26.70 -58.12
N LEU A 143 -11.56 -25.42 -58.35
CA LEU A 143 -12.19 -24.98 -59.59
C LEU A 143 -11.30 -25.20 -60.83
N GLN A 144 -10.00 -24.93 -60.73
CA GLN A 144 -9.05 -25.20 -61.82
C GLN A 144 -8.97 -26.69 -62.15
N SER A 145 -8.96 -27.54 -61.13
CA SER A 145 -8.94 -29.01 -61.29
C SER A 145 -10.20 -29.51 -62.01
N ARG A 146 -11.36 -28.93 -61.69
CA ARG A 146 -12.64 -29.26 -62.35
C ARG A 146 -12.68 -28.80 -63.81
N LYS A 147 -12.16 -27.60 -64.12
CA LYS A 147 -12.08 -27.06 -65.49
C LYS A 147 -11.23 -27.97 -66.40
N ARG A 148 -10.08 -28.45 -65.92
CA ARG A 148 -9.20 -29.39 -66.65
C ARG A 148 -9.84 -30.74 -66.95
N ARG A 149 -10.75 -31.23 -66.10
CA ARG A 149 -11.50 -32.48 -66.36
C ARG A 149 -12.62 -32.29 -67.40
N SER A 150 -13.21 -31.11 -67.49
CA SER A 150 -14.26 -30.81 -68.46
C SER A 150 -13.75 -30.67 -69.89
N THR A 151 -12.52 -30.18 -70.07
CA THR A 151 -11.89 -29.98 -71.40
C THR A 151 -11.22 -31.23 -71.95
N ARG A 152 -11.30 -32.36 -71.25
CA ARG A 152 -10.76 -33.68 -71.67
C ARG A 152 -11.86 -34.66 -72.13
N LYS A 153 -13.11 -34.22 -72.14
CA LYS A 153 -14.22 -34.90 -72.82
C LYS A 153 -14.49 -34.18 -74.13
#